data_AF-A0A1M5S4E4-F1
#
_entry.id   AF-A0A1M5S4E4-F1
#
_cell.length_a   1.000
_cell.length_b   1.000
_cell.length_c   1.000
_cell.angle_alpha   90.00
_cell.angle_beta   90.00
_cell.angle_gamma   90.00
#
_symmetry.space_group_name_H-M   'P 1'
#
loop_
_entity.id
_entity.type
_entity.pdbx_description
1 polymer ?
#
loop_
_entity_poly.entity_id
_entity_poly.type
_entity_poly.pdbx_seq_one_letter_code
_entity_poly.pdbx_strand_id
1 'polypeptide(L)'
;MATHWAVTALRRRHGRRAAGALRDQLDRCLADAGDGGEPDWAGLLVSAPRRERDTRGRVWWCYEASVTTSPPPAPEAAGTPAPRAAGAVPAAG
;
A
#
# COMPACT_ATOMS: atom_id res chain seq x y z
N MET A 1 -4.61 -3.62 -8.41
CA MET A 1 -4.22 -2.31 -7.85
C MET A 1 -5.24 -1.96 -6.80
N ALA A 2 -4.83 -1.70 -5.57
CA ALA A 2 -5.69 -1.23 -4.49
C ALA A 2 -5.30 0.20 -4.11
N THR A 3 -6.28 1.01 -3.72
CA THR A 3 -6.03 2.39 -3.26
C THR A 3 -6.42 2.48 -1.79
N HIS A 4 -5.48 2.93 -0.97
CA HIS A 4 -5.64 3.11 0.47
C HIS A 4 -5.67 4.60 0.78
N TRP A 5 -6.48 4.98 1.77
CA TRP A 5 -6.65 6.37 2.18
C TRP A 5 -6.53 6.50 3.70
N ALA A 6 -6.02 7.64 4.16
CA ALA A 6 -5.90 7.97 5.57
C ALA A 6 -6.27 9.44 5.81
N VAL A 7 -6.79 9.73 6.99
CA VAL A 7 -7.18 11.08 7.41
C VAL A 7 -6.59 11.39 8.77
N THR A 8 -6.08 12.60 8.94
CA THR A 8 -5.61 13.11 10.24
C THR A 8 -6.09 14.54 10.48
N ALA A 9 -6.29 14.89 11.75
CA ALA A 9 -6.73 16.23 12.16
C ALA A 9 -5.79 16.82 13.20
N LEU A 10 -5.31 18.05 12.95
CA LEU A 10 -4.37 18.76 13.83
C LEU A 10 -4.95 20.10 14.27
N ARG A 11 -4.67 20.52 15.52
CA ARG A 11 -5.09 21.85 16.02
C ARG A 11 -4.36 23.02 15.35
N ARG A 12 -3.22 22.76 14.72
CA ARG A 12 -2.40 23.77 14.01
C ARG A 12 -2.09 23.30 12.60
N ARG A 13 -1.95 24.25 11.68
CA ARG A 13 -1.61 23.98 10.28
C ARG A 13 -0.14 23.57 10.17
N HIS A 14 0.14 22.26 10.25
CA HIS A 14 1.48 21.69 10.10
C HIS A 14 1.50 20.56 9.06
N GLY A 15 1.68 20.93 7.79
CA GLY A 15 1.69 19.97 6.68
C GLY A 15 2.74 18.85 6.82
N ARG A 16 3.95 19.15 7.29
CA ARG A 16 4.99 18.12 7.49
C ARG A 16 4.62 17.10 8.57
N ARG A 17 4.03 17.53 9.68
CA ARG A 17 3.57 16.60 10.74
C ARG A 17 2.36 15.79 10.28
N ALA A 18 1.46 16.40 9.52
CA ALA A 18 0.33 15.70 8.94
C ALA A 18 0.80 14.62 7.96
N ALA A 19 1.72 14.94 7.06
CA ALA A 19 2.27 13.97 6.10
C ALA A 19 2.95 12.77 6.78
N GLY A 20 3.72 13.01 7.85
CA GLY A 20 4.32 11.92 8.65
C GLY A 20 3.25 11.02 9.28
N ALA A 21 2.28 11.62 9.98
CA ALA A 21 1.19 10.87 10.62
C ALA A 21 0.33 10.08 9.61
N LEU A 22 0.07 10.67 8.43
CA LEU A 22 -0.66 10.02 7.34
C LEU A 22 0.13 8.84 6.78
N ARG A 23 1.45 8.99 6.59
CA ARG A 23 2.31 7.90 6.13
C ARG A 23 2.32 6.75 7.12
N ASP A 24 2.50 7.03 8.41
CA ASP A 24 2.49 6.01 9.46
C ASP A 24 1.13 5.28 9.55
N GLN A 25 0.03 5.99 9.30
CA GLN A 25 -1.30 5.41 9.29
C GLN A 25 -1.54 4.54 8.06
N LEU A 26 -1.10 4.99 6.88
CA LEU A 26 -1.16 4.19 5.65
C LEU A 26 -0.30 2.93 5.77
N ASP A 27 0.90 3.03 6.32
CA ASP A 27 1.81 1.89 6.53
C ASP A 27 1.15 0.81 7.40
N ARG A 28 0.47 1.21 8.49
CA ARG A 28 -0.33 0.29 9.31
C ARG A 28 -1.50 -0.32 8.53
N CYS A 29 -2.25 0.48 7.77
CA CYS A 29 -3.36 -0.03 6.96
C CYS A 29 -2.89 -1.06 5.92
N LEU A 30 -1.71 -0.86 5.34
CA LEU A 30 -1.11 -1.77 4.37
C LEU A 30 -0.64 -3.07 5.03
N ALA A 31 -0.02 -2.97 6.21
CA ALA A 31 0.36 -4.13 7.00
C ALA A 31 -0.86 -4.97 7.41
N ASP A 32 -1.95 -4.31 7.84
CA ASP A 32 -3.20 -4.97 8.23
C ASP A 32 -3.94 -5.59 7.04
N ALA A 33 -3.86 -4.98 5.85
CA ALA A 33 -4.46 -5.52 4.64
C ALA A 33 -3.77 -6.81 4.15
N GLY A 34 -2.50 -7.02 4.52
CA GLY A 34 -1.73 -8.19 4.11
C GLY A 34 -1.50 -8.26 2.59
N ASP A 35 -1.68 -7.15 1.87
CA ASP A 35 -1.72 -7.10 0.40
C ASP A 35 -0.37 -7.47 -0.25
N GLY A 36 0.74 -7.48 0.50
CA GLY A 36 2.08 -7.83 0.03
C GLY A 36 2.63 -6.96 -1.12
N GLY A 37 1.82 -6.02 -1.61
CA GLY A 37 2.11 -5.11 -2.69
C GLY A 37 2.92 -3.92 -2.20
N GLU A 38 3.89 -3.51 -3.00
CA GLU A 38 4.71 -2.34 -2.69
C GLU A 38 3.89 -1.06 -2.90
N PRO A 39 3.73 -0.22 -1.86
CA PRO A 39 3.03 1.06 -1.98
C PRO A 39 3.87 2.08 -2.75
N ASP A 40 3.23 2.76 -3.72
CA ASP A 40 3.86 3.85 -4.44
C ASP A 40 3.91 5.13 -3.58
N TRP A 41 4.94 5.20 -2.73
CA TRP A 41 5.18 6.39 -1.91
C TRP A 41 5.55 7.63 -2.70
N ALA A 42 6.04 7.50 -3.94
CA ALA A 42 6.34 8.63 -4.80
C ALA A 42 5.03 9.25 -5.32
N GLY A 43 4.00 8.43 -5.52
CA GLY A 43 2.63 8.83 -5.85
C GLY A 43 1.76 9.25 -4.65
N LEU A 44 2.32 9.38 -3.44
CA LEU A 44 1.55 9.80 -2.26
C LEU A 44 1.00 11.21 -2.43
N LEU A 45 -0.32 11.33 -2.57
CA LEU A 45 -1.01 12.61 -2.69
C LEU A 45 -1.58 13.01 -1.34
N VAL A 46 -1.08 14.11 -0.77
CA VAL A 46 -1.63 14.72 0.45
C VAL A 46 -2.49 15.92 0.05
N SER A 47 -3.78 15.84 0.34
CA SER A 47 -4.75 16.92 0.09
C SER A 47 -4.40 18.17 0.89
N ALA A 48 -4.72 19.33 0.33
CA ALA A 48 -4.57 20.60 1.03
C ALA A 48 -5.38 20.60 2.35
N PRO A 49 -4.86 21.24 3.41
CA PRO A 49 -5.53 21.25 4.71
C PRO A 49 -6.91 21.89 4.64
N ARG A 50 -7.93 21.14 5.01
CA ARG A 50 -9.30 21.65 5.19
C ARG A 50 -9.49 22.13 6.62
N ARG A 51 -10.04 23.34 6.77
CA ARG A 51 -10.37 23.88 8.09
C ARG A 51 -11.75 23.43 8.50
N GLU A 52 -11.85 22.79 9.65
CA GLU A 52 -13.11 22.31 10.23
C GLU A 52 -13.29 22.87 11.64
N ARG A 53 -14.55 23.04 12.06
CA ARG A 53 -14.88 23.52 13.40
C ARG A 53 -15.67 22.43 14.11
N ASP A 54 -15.22 22.03 15.29
CA ASP A 54 -15.96 21.07 16.10
C ASP A 54 -17.18 21.72 16.79
N THR A 55 -18.03 20.89 17.40
CA THR A 55 -19.24 21.34 18.12
C THR A 55 -18.93 22.24 19.32
N ARG A 56 -17.68 22.30 19.77
CA ARG A 56 -17.20 23.18 20.85
C ARG A 56 -16.52 24.44 20.30
N GLY A 57 -16.63 24.70 18.99
CA GLY A 57 -16.09 25.89 18.32
C GLY A 57 -14.59 25.86 18.05
N ARG A 58 -13.89 24.75 18.35
CA ARG A 58 -12.45 24.64 18.13
C ARG A 58 -12.16 24.33 16.68
N VAL A 59 -11.08 24.94 16.18
CA VAL A 59 -10.63 24.77 14.79
C VAL A 59 -9.68 23.59 14.69
N TRP A 60 -9.94 22.74 13.70
CA TRP A 60 -9.14 21.59 13.30
C TRP A 60 -8.71 21.76 11.85
N TRP A 61 -7.49 21.32 11.55
CA TRP A 61 -6.95 21.24 10.21
C TRP A 61 -6.92 19.77 9.81
N CYS A 62 -7.85 19.38 8.96
CA CYS A 62 -8.02 18.03 8.45
C CYS A 62 -7.15 17.87 7.20
N TYR A 63 -6.42 16.77 7.14
CA TYR A 63 -5.58 16.38 6.02
C TYR A 63 -5.98 14.96 5.63
N GLU A 64 -5.93 14.69 4.34
CA GLU A 64 -6.23 13.40 3.75
C GLU A 64 -5.05 13.01 2.86
N ALA A 65 -4.72 11.73 2.83
CA ALA A 65 -3.76 11.20 1.88
C ALA A 65 -4.25 9.90 1.27
N SER A 66 -3.85 9.65 0.03
CA SER A 66 -4.08 8.39 -0.66
C SER A 66 -2.79 7.84 -1.28
N VAL A 67 -2.69 6.50 -1.31
CA VAL A 67 -1.59 5.76 -1.92
C VAL A 67 -2.15 4.57 -2.68
N THR A 68 -1.52 4.23 -3.80
CA THR A 68 -1.87 3.04 -4.59
C THR A 68 -0.82 1.96 -4.39
N THR A 69 -1.27 0.72 -4.28
CA THR A 69 -0.42 -0.47 -4.26
C THR A 69 -0.52 -1.21 -5.58
N SER A 70 0.63 -1.63 -6.09
CA SER A 70 0.68 -2.63 -7.16
C SER A 70 0.61 -4.01 -6.55
N PRO A 71 -0.20 -4.94 -7.10
CA PRO A 71 -0.16 -6.32 -6.64
C PRO A 71 1.25 -6.86 -6.81
N PRO A 72 1.73 -7.74 -5.91
CA PRO A 72 3.00 -8.41 -6.12
C PRO A 72 2.99 -9.10 -7.49
N PRO A 73 4.11 -9.11 -8.24
CA PRO A 73 4.17 -9.89 -9.47
C PRO A 73 3.74 -11.31 -9.14
N ALA A 74 2.78 -11.84 -9.91
CA ALA A 74 2.35 -13.22 -9.75
C ALA A 74 3.61 -14.10 -9.67
N PRO A 75 3.66 -15.12 -8.79
CA PRO A 75 4.82 -15.99 -8.70
C PRO A 75 5.09 -16.49 -10.12
N GLU A 76 6.16 -15.97 -10.71
CA GLU A 76 6.62 -16.37 -12.03
C GLU A 76 6.77 -17.87 -11.92
N ALA A 77 5.94 -18.60 -12.67
CA ALA A 77 5.85 -20.05 -12.59
C ALA A 77 7.29 -20.57 -12.64
N ALA A 78 7.80 -20.98 -11.48
CA ALA A 78 9.13 -21.56 -11.34
C ALA A 78 9.20 -22.59 -12.45
N GLY A 79 10.07 -22.32 -13.43
CA GLY A 79 10.07 -23.04 -14.70
C GLY A 79 9.86 -24.51 -14.41
N THR A 80 8.77 -25.07 -14.93
CA THR A 80 8.48 -26.50 -14.85
C THR A 80 9.80 -27.22 -15.12
N PRO A 81 10.38 -27.95 -14.16
CA PRO A 81 11.56 -28.75 -14.46
C PRO A 81 11.13 -29.67 -15.60
N ALA A 82 11.78 -29.52 -16.75
CA ALA A 82 11.52 -30.34 -17.93
C ALA A 82 11.46 -31.81 -17.49
N PRO A 83 10.45 -32.58 -17.92
CA PRO A 83 10.39 -34.00 -17.59
C PRO A 83 11.69 -34.64 -18.07
N ARG A 84 12.49 -35.13 -17.12
CA ARG A 84 13.69 -35.91 -17.42
C ARG A 84 13.23 -37.09 -18.26
N ALA A 85 13.57 -37.09 -19.54
CA ALA A 85 13.24 -38.17 -20.46
C ALA A 85 13.66 -39.49 -19.80
N ALA A 86 12.66 -40.30 -19.42
CA ALA A 86 12.88 -41.65 -18.95
C ALA A 86 13.52 -42.40 -20.12
N GLY A 87 14.79 -42.75 -19.96
CA GLY A 87 15.54 -43.51 -20.95
C GLY A 87 14.76 -44.75 -21.33
N ALA A 88 14.53 -44.92 -22.63
CA ALA A 88 14.01 -46.15 -23.21
C ALA A 88 14.93 -47.31 -22.82
N VAL A 89 14.38 -48.29 -22.10
CA VAL A 89 15.01 -49.59 -21.92
C VAL A 89 14.67 -50.40 -23.18
N PRO A 90 15.65 -50.82 -24.01
CA PRO A 90 15.35 -51.69 -25.13
C PRO A 90 15.00 -53.08 -24.61
N ALA A 91 13.95 -53.66 -25.20
CA ALA A 91 13.59 -55.05 -25.03
C ALA A 91 14.68 -55.97 -25.61
N ALA A 92 15.11 -56.93 -24.80
CA ALA A 92 15.70 -58.19 -25.22
C ALA A 92 14.95 -59.24 -24.38
N GLY A 93 14.34 -60.29 -24.92
CA GLY A 93 14.71 -61.12 -26.06
C GLY A 93 14.50 -62.55 -25.58
#